data_AF-A0A093GWS6-F1
#
_entry.id   AF-A0A093GWS6-F1
#
_cell.length_a   1.000
_cell.length_b   1.000
_cell.length_c   1.000
_cell.angle_alpha   90.00
_cell.angle_beta   90.00
_cell.angle_gamma   90.00
#
_symmetry.space_group_name_H-M   'P 1'
#
loop_
_entity.id
_entity.type
_entity.pdbx_description
1 polymer ?
#
loop_
_entity_poly.entity_id
_entity_poly.type
_entity_poly.pdbx_seq_one_letter_code
_entity_poly.pdbx_strand_id
1 'polypeptide(L)'
;GLDPAQPYFQGTPVEVRLDRTDADFVDVIHTDSLPTIPYLGFGMSVAIGHLDFYPNGGETMPGCEKNALSQIVDLDGIWEGTRDFVACNHLRSYKYYSDSIIYPDGFLGYPCSSYDNLDSDSCFPCPKEGCPPMGHYADKFKGKVTSGIHKYYLNTAENKDFPLWRYKVSVTLSGKKKVNGYVNIALYGSGGNTRQYQIYK
;
A
#
# COMPACT_ATOMS: atom_id res chain seq x y z
N GLY A 1 -7.74 -9.02 6.41
CA GLY A 1 -8.82 -8.53 5.54
C GLY A 1 -8.23 -7.96 4.25
N LEU A 2 -8.87 -8.19 3.11
CA LEU A 2 -8.40 -7.71 1.80
C LEU A 2 -9.40 -6.67 1.27
N ASP A 3 -9.00 -5.41 1.35
CA ASP A 3 -9.80 -4.21 1.07
C ASP A 3 -11.25 -4.28 1.58
N PRO A 4 -11.47 -4.37 2.90
CA PRO A 4 -12.80 -4.52 3.48
C PRO A 4 -13.77 -3.44 2.97
N ALA A 5 -14.99 -3.83 2.60
CA ALA A 5 -15.94 -2.91 1.97
C ALA A 5 -16.35 -1.75 2.89
N GLN A 6 -16.33 -0.52 2.38
CA GLN A 6 -16.80 0.68 3.09
C GLN A 6 -18.33 0.76 3.17
N PRO A 7 -19.10 0.60 2.08
CA PRO A 7 -20.55 0.75 2.13
C PRO A 7 -21.17 -0.17 3.18
N TYR A 8 -22.05 0.38 4.01
CA TYR A 8 -22.75 -0.32 5.10
C TYR A 8 -21.91 -0.79 6.29
N PHE A 9 -20.57 -0.74 6.23
CA PHE A 9 -19.70 -1.19 7.33
C PHE A 9 -18.87 -0.07 7.97
N GLN A 10 -18.37 0.89 7.21
CA GLN A 10 -17.54 1.94 7.80
C GLN A 10 -18.37 2.83 8.74
N GLY A 11 -17.91 2.97 9.99
CA GLY A 11 -18.58 3.76 11.02
C GLY A 11 -19.62 2.99 11.83
N THR A 12 -19.85 1.70 11.56
CA THR A 12 -20.70 0.85 12.40
C THR A 12 -19.96 0.38 13.68
N PRO A 13 -20.71 -0.10 14.70
CA PRO A 13 -20.13 -0.75 15.87
C PRO A 13 -19.24 -1.94 15.51
N VAL A 14 -18.26 -2.26 16.37
CA VAL A 14 -17.27 -3.34 16.13
C VAL A 14 -17.94 -4.70 15.92
N GLU A 15 -19.14 -4.90 16.45
CA GLU A 15 -19.92 -6.14 16.30
C GLU A 15 -20.46 -6.36 14.87
N VAL A 16 -20.46 -5.32 14.03
CA VAL A 16 -21.06 -5.33 12.68
C VAL A 16 -20.01 -5.42 11.57
N ARG A 17 -18.74 -5.10 11.87
CA ARG A 17 -17.66 -4.99 10.88
C ARG A 17 -16.45 -5.78 11.35
N LEU A 18 -15.51 -6.01 10.42
CA LEU A 18 -14.19 -6.51 10.80
C LEU A 18 -13.54 -5.55 11.81
N ASP A 19 -13.00 -6.12 12.88
CA ASP A 19 -12.22 -5.42 13.90
C ASP A 19 -11.06 -6.30 14.39
N ARG A 20 -10.04 -5.66 14.96
CA ARG A 20 -8.89 -6.34 15.56
C ARG A 20 -9.28 -7.31 16.67
N THR A 21 -10.46 -7.15 17.31
CA THR A 21 -10.94 -8.08 18.34
C THR A 21 -11.42 -9.43 17.80
N ASP A 22 -11.60 -9.57 16.49
CA ASP A 22 -12.22 -10.76 15.89
C ASP A 22 -11.27 -11.97 15.80
N ALA A 23 -9.96 -11.75 15.98
CA ALA A 23 -8.95 -12.81 16.01
C ALA A 23 -7.74 -12.40 16.84
N ASP A 24 -6.90 -13.38 17.21
CA ASP A 24 -5.64 -13.11 17.92
C ASP A 24 -4.67 -12.20 17.15
N PHE A 25 -4.84 -12.12 15.82
CA PHE A 25 -4.07 -11.26 14.94
C PHE A 25 -4.88 -10.98 13.68
N VAL A 26 -4.94 -9.71 13.28
CA VAL A 26 -5.72 -9.23 12.14
C VAL A 26 -4.83 -8.25 11.38
N ASP A 27 -4.45 -8.59 10.16
CA ASP A 27 -3.78 -7.71 9.23
C ASP A 27 -4.73 -7.33 8.09
N VAL A 28 -4.68 -6.07 7.65
CA VAL A 28 -5.59 -5.51 6.65
C VAL A 28 -4.81 -4.86 5.53
N ILE A 29 -5.20 -5.10 4.27
CA ILE A 29 -4.62 -4.45 3.10
C ILE A 29 -5.68 -3.53 2.50
N HIS A 30 -5.40 -2.23 2.42
CA HIS A 30 -6.28 -1.20 1.86
C HIS A 30 -5.79 -0.81 0.45
N THR A 31 -6.65 -0.88 -0.56
CA THR A 31 -6.27 -0.59 -1.96
C THR A 31 -7.27 0.29 -2.71
N ASP A 32 -8.47 0.51 -2.17
CA ASP A 32 -9.50 1.38 -2.77
C ASP A 32 -10.18 2.26 -1.71
N SER A 33 -9.38 2.87 -0.82
CA SER A 33 -9.88 3.54 0.38
C SER A 33 -10.45 4.93 0.18
N LEU A 34 -10.67 5.39 -1.05
CA LEU A 34 -11.37 6.65 -1.29
C LEU A 34 -12.84 6.52 -0.84
N PRO A 35 -13.51 7.61 -0.42
CA PRO A 35 -14.94 7.56 -0.13
C PRO A 35 -15.75 7.05 -1.31
N THR A 36 -16.68 6.12 -1.08
CA THR A 36 -17.60 5.59 -2.10
C THR A 36 -18.34 6.72 -2.81
N ILE A 37 -18.73 7.77 -2.07
CA ILE A 37 -19.27 9.00 -2.64
C ILE A 37 -18.29 10.15 -2.36
N PRO A 38 -17.85 10.92 -3.37
CA PRO A 38 -18.17 10.80 -4.79
C PRO A 38 -17.18 9.96 -5.62
N TYR A 39 -16.17 9.36 -4.99
CA TYR A 39 -15.00 8.82 -5.70
C TYR A 39 -15.13 7.37 -6.16
N LEU A 40 -16.22 6.69 -5.78
CA LEU A 40 -16.42 5.27 -6.04
C LEU A 40 -15.27 4.40 -5.50
N GLY A 41 -14.67 4.78 -4.37
CA GLY A 41 -13.80 3.85 -3.63
C GLY A 41 -14.64 2.87 -2.82
N PHE A 42 -14.38 1.58 -2.96
CA PHE A 42 -15.14 0.52 -2.30
C PHE A 42 -14.54 0.08 -0.96
N GLY A 43 -13.27 0.38 -0.70
CA GLY A 43 -12.56 -0.02 0.51
C GLY A 43 -12.75 0.93 1.69
N MET A 44 -12.70 0.39 2.90
CA MET A 44 -12.62 1.16 4.14
C MET A 44 -11.30 1.93 4.22
N SER A 45 -11.33 3.17 4.69
CA SER A 45 -10.14 3.99 4.92
C SER A 45 -9.64 3.94 6.36
N VAL A 46 -10.55 3.62 7.29
CA VAL A 46 -10.23 3.47 8.70
C VAL A 46 -9.43 2.19 8.92
N ALA A 47 -8.42 2.30 9.77
CA ALA A 47 -7.63 1.16 10.19
C ALA A 47 -8.42 0.34 11.22
N ILE A 48 -8.57 -0.95 10.95
CA ILE A 48 -9.43 -1.88 11.70
C ILE A 48 -8.69 -3.15 12.12
N GLY A 49 -7.40 -3.28 11.80
CA GLY A 49 -6.56 -4.40 12.19
C GLY A 49 -5.63 -4.11 13.36
N HIS A 50 -4.78 -5.11 13.62
CA HIS A 50 -3.54 -4.95 14.37
C HIS A 50 -2.46 -4.31 13.50
N LEU A 51 -2.42 -4.68 12.21
CA LEU A 51 -1.60 -4.05 11.17
C LEU A 51 -2.50 -3.62 10.01
N ASP A 52 -2.43 -2.36 9.61
CA ASP A 52 -3.17 -1.84 8.47
C ASP A 52 -2.19 -1.32 7.42
N PHE A 53 -2.13 -1.99 6.28
CA PHE A 53 -1.23 -1.69 5.17
C PHE A 53 -1.95 -0.87 4.09
N TYR A 54 -1.31 0.23 3.69
CA TYR A 54 -1.78 1.16 2.67
C TYR A 54 -0.75 1.22 1.52
N PRO A 55 -0.60 0.15 0.71
CA PRO A 55 0.29 0.16 -0.44
C PRO A 55 -0.08 1.29 -1.40
N ASN A 56 0.91 2.06 -1.86
CA ASN A 56 0.73 3.22 -2.74
C ASN A 56 -0.26 4.26 -2.17
N GLY A 57 -0.32 4.37 -0.85
CA GLY A 57 -1.24 5.27 -0.13
C GLY A 57 -2.62 4.68 0.14
N GLY A 58 -2.96 3.52 -0.45
CA GLY A 58 -4.21 2.80 -0.22
C GLY A 58 -5.41 3.27 -1.04
N GLU A 59 -5.25 4.34 -1.83
CA GLU A 59 -6.36 4.99 -2.55
C GLU A 59 -6.38 4.70 -4.06
N THR A 60 -5.22 4.75 -4.72
CA THR A 60 -5.12 4.54 -6.16
C THR A 60 -3.90 3.69 -6.46
N MET A 61 -4.13 2.52 -7.03
CA MET A 61 -3.07 1.56 -7.30
C MET A 61 -2.43 1.82 -8.68
N PRO A 62 -1.09 1.70 -8.79
CA PRO A 62 -0.43 1.78 -10.08
C PRO A 62 -1.00 0.77 -11.08
N GLY A 63 -1.24 1.21 -12.32
CA GLY A 63 -1.85 0.39 -13.38
C GLY A 63 -3.37 0.19 -13.27
N CYS A 64 -4.07 0.93 -12.40
CA CYS A 64 -5.53 0.98 -12.35
C CYS A 64 -6.04 2.34 -12.84
N GLU A 65 -7.13 2.31 -13.63
CA GLU A 65 -7.86 3.53 -13.99
C GLU A 65 -8.70 4.03 -12.80
N LYS A 66 -8.94 5.34 -12.76
CA LYS A 66 -9.81 5.94 -11.73
C LYS A 66 -11.27 5.86 -12.19
N ASN A 67 -12.16 5.59 -11.23
CA ASN A 67 -13.59 5.71 -11.45
C ASN A 67 -14.00 7.16 -11.73
N ALA A 68 -15.05 7.35 -12.52
CA ALA A 68 -15.64 8.67 -12.74
C ALA A 68 -16.31 9.18 -11.46
N LEU A 69 -16.16 10.46 -11.15
CA LEU A 69 -16.78 11.06 -9.97
C LEU A 69 -18.31 11.07 -10.13
N SER A 70 -19.03 10.60 -9.11
CA SER A 70 -20.49 10.63 -9.09
C SER A 70 -21.05 10.92 -7.70
N GLN A 71 -22.03 11.82 -7.62
CA GLN A 71 -22.78 12.10 -6.39
C GLN A 71 -23.90 11.07 -6.14
N ILE A 72 -24.25 10.28 -7.15
CA ILE A 72 -25.27 9.23 -7.09
C ILE A 72 -24.58 7.91 -7.45
N VAL A 73 -24.57 6.97 -6.52
CA VAL A 73 -23.92 5.67 -6.69
C VAL A 73 -24.99 4.60 -6.62
N ASP A 74 -25.19 3.89 -7.72
CA ASP A 74 -26.07 2.73 -7.83
C ASP A 74 -25.31 1.50 -7.32
N LEU A 75 -25.28 1.34 -5.99
CA LEU A 75 -24.53 0.28 -5.33
C LEU A 75 -25.01 -1.11 -5.75
N ASP A 76 -26.34 -1.30 -5.82
CA ASP A 76 -26.93 -2.56 -6.27
C ASP A 76 -26.53 -2.84 -7.72
N GLY A 77 -26.61 -1.84 -8.60
CA GLY A 77 -26.19 -1.99 -9.98
C GLY A 77 -24.70 -2.27 -10.17
N ILE A 78 -23.82 -1.67 -9.36
CA ILE A 78 -22.38 -1.98 -9.39
C ILE A 78 -22.12 -3.41 -8.90
N TRP A 79 -22.77 -3.80 -7.81
CA TRP A 79 -22.59 -5.13 -7.21
C TRP A 79 -23.13 -6.25 -8.11
N GLU A 80 -24.28 -6.03 -8.74
CA GLU A 80 -24.89 -6.96 -9.70
C GLU A 80 -24.22 -6.93 -11.10
N GLY A 81 -23.30 -5.98 -11.33
CA GLY A 81 -22.59 -5.83 -12.60
C GLY A 81 -23.43 -5.21 -13.73
N THR A 82 -24.53 -4.54 -13.38
CA THR A 82 -25.38 -3.78 -14.34
C THR A 82 -24.92 -2.34 -14.53
N ARG A 83 -23.91 -1.89 -13.74
CA ARG A 83 -23.25 -0.58 -13.86
C ARG A 83 -21.74 -0.72 -14.02
N ASP A 84 -21.19 0.13 -14.87
CA ASP A 84 -19.74 0.19 -15.09
C ASP A 84 -19.04 0.66 -13.81
N PHE A 85 -18.11 -0.18 -13.33
CA PHE A 85 -17.27 0.09 -12.17
C PHE A 85 -15.86 -0.43 -12.44
N VAL A 86 -14.87 0.45 -12.33
CA VAL A 86 -13.46 0.07 -12.41
C VAL A 86 -13.05 -0.54 -11.07
N ALA A 87 -13.33 -1.84 -10.93
CA ALA A 87 -13.00 -2.62 -9.73
C ALA A 87 -11.49 -2.82 -9.53
N CYS A 88 -10.64 -2.31 -10.42
CA CYS A 88 -9.20 -2.60 -10.43
C CYS A 88 -8.53 -2.31 -9.09
N ASN A 89 -8.76 -1.13 -8.49
CA ASN A 89 -8.19 -0.77 -7.18
C ASN A 89 -8.65 -1.75 -6.09
N HIS A 90 -9.94 -2.03 -6.01
CA HIS A 90 -10.50 -2.93 -5.01
C HIS A 90 -9.92 -4.36 -5.11
N LEU A 91 -9.76 -4.84 -6.35
CA LEU A 91 -9.21 -6.16 -6.65
C LEU A 91 -7.68 -6.26 -6.47
N ARG A 92 -6.96 -5.16 -6.16
CA ARG A 92 -5.50 -5.21 -5.98
C ARG A 92 -5.08 -5.84 -4.66
N SER A 93 -5.90 -5.74 -3.63
CA SER A 93 -5.64 -6.32 -2.31
C SER A 93 -5.30 -7.81 -2.37
N TYR A 94 -6.15 -8.62 -3.04
CA TYR A 94 -5.88 -10.06 -3.18
C TYR A 94 -4.75 -10.37 -4.17
N LYS A 95 -4.54 -9.52 -5.19
CA LYS A 95 -3.42 -9.68 -6.13
C LYS A 95 -2.07 -9.52 -5.41
N TYR A 96 -1.96 -8.50 -4.57
CA TYR A 96 -0.77 -8.31 -3.73
C TYR A 96 -0.62 -9.43 -2.70
N TYR A 97 -1.70 -9.85 -2.06
CA TYR A 97 -1.66 -11.00 -1.15
C TYR A 97 -1.14 -12.26 -1.87
N SER A 98 -1.66 -12.55 -3.07
CA SER A 98 -1.22 -13.71 -3.87
C SER A 98 0.27 -13.67 -4.20
N ASP A 99 0.80 -12.52 -4.63
CA ASP A 99 2.23 -12.39 -4.94
C ASP A 99 3.11 -12.43 -3.67
N SER A 100 2.60 -11.95 -2.53
CA SER A 100 3.34 -11.99 -1.25
C SER A 100 3.67 -13.41 -0.77
N ILE A 101 2.91 -14.42 -1.22
CA ILE A 101 3.20 -15.83 -0.94
C ILE A 101 4.53 -16.24 -1.58
N ILE A 102 4.78 -15.76 -2.80
CA ILE A 102 5.94 -16.09 -3.63
C ILE A 102 7.14 -15.20 -3.27
N TYR A 103 6.90 -13.95 -2.88
CA TYR A 103 7.94 -12.96 -2.56
C TYR A 103 7.89 -12.54 -1.08
N PRO A 104 8.47 -13.35 -0.16
CA PRO A 104 8.36 -13.12 1.29
C PRO A 104 8.99 -11.81 1.79
N ASP A 105 9.89 -11.20 1.01
CA ASP A 105 10.61 -9.96 1.32
C ASP A 105 10.25 -8.80 0.39
N GLY A 106 9.34 -9.01 -0.57
CA GLY A 106 9.03 -8.06 -1.64
C GLY A 106 7.99 -6.99 -1.30
N PHE A 107 7.40 -7.04 -0.10
CA PHE A 107 6.30 -6.17 0.33
C PHE A 107 6.50 -5.61 1.74
N LEU A 108 7.69 -5.07 2.04
CA LEU A 108 7.97 -4.50 3.37
C LEU A 108 7.16 -3.22 3.63
N GLY A 109 6.33 -3.25 4.67
CA GLY A 109 5.54 -2.10 5.15
C GLY A 109 6.33 -1.25 6.14
N TYR A 110 6.44 0.05 5.86
CA TYR A 110 7.13 1.01 6.72
C TYR A 110 6.12 1.70 7.65
N PRO A 111 6.30 1.63 8.99
CA PRO A 111 5.44 2.34 9.91
C PRO A 111 5.62 3.85 9.72
N CYS A 112 4.52 4.54 9.46
CA CYS A 112 4.57 5.97 9.17
C CYS A 112 3.23 6.62 9.55
N SER A 113 3.23 7.92 9.84
CA SER A 113 2.00 8.64 10.21
C SER A 113 1.10 8.98 9.01
N SER A 114 1.69 9.07 7.82
CA SER A 114 0.99 9.34 6.55
C SER A 114 1.82 8.81 5.38
N TYR A 115 1.15 8.64 4.23
CA TYR A 115 1.83 8.26 2.99
C TYR A 115 2.82 9.35 2.52
N ASP A 116 2.47 10.63 2.66
CA ASP A 116 3.37 11.76 2.33
C ASP A 116 4.70 11.73 3.12
N ASN A 117 4.66 11.24 4.37
CA ASN A 117 5.86 11.09 5.18
C ASN A 117 6.75 9.92 4.72
N LEU A 118 6.16 8.91 4.07
CA LEU A 118 6.95 7.89 3.37
C LEU A 118 7.57 8.48 2.10
N ASP A 119 6.81 9.24 1.31
CA ASP A 119 7.27 9.84 0.05
C ASP A 119 8.37 10.90 0.27
N SER A 120 8.36 11.60 1.40
CA SER A 120 9.43 12.52 1.81
C SER A 120 10.64 11.83 2.49
N ASP A 121 10.70 10.50 2.46
CA ASP A 121 11.77 9.67 3.04
C ASP A 121 11.98 9.85 4.57
N SER A 122 10.94 10.27 5.29
CA SER A 122 10.97 10.48 6.75
C SER A 122 10.84 9.16 7.53
N CYS A 123 10.31 8.11 6.92
CA CYS A 123 10.00 6.83 7.55
C CYS A 123 10.89 5.66 7.06
N PHE A 124 12.11 5.97 6.60
CA PHE A 124 13.07 4.98 6.10
C PHE A 124 14.43 5.13 6.81
N PRO A 125 15.13 4.04 7.17
CA PRO A 125 14.85 2.62 6.91
C PRO A 125 13.83 2.02 7.87
N CYS A 126 13.66 0.69 7.84
CA CYS A 126 12.89 -0.03 8.86
C CYS A 126 13.40 0.31 10.27
N PRO A 127 12.51 0.41 11.26
CA PRO A 127 12.91 0.65 12.64
C PRO A 127 13.64 -0.57 13.23
N LYS A 128 14.15 -0.45 14.45
CA LYS A 128 14.96 -1.51 15.11
C LYS A 128 14.20 -2.84 15.23
N GLU A 129 12.89 -2.75 15.37
CA GLU A 129 11.98 -3.88 15.48
C GLU A 129 11.79 -4.60 14.13
N GLY A 130 12.17 -3.95 13.02
CA GLY A 130 11.97 -4.39 11.64
C GLY A 130 10.68 -3.87 11.02
N CYS A 131 10.48 -4.18 9.74
CA CYS A 131 9.23 -3.92 9.02
C CYS A 131 8.41 -5.22 8.89
N PRO A 132 7.09 -5.20 9.09
CA PRO A 132 6.25 -6.32 8.73
C PRO A 132 6.17 -6.46 7.20
N PRO A 133 6.26 -7.69 6.64
CA PRO A 133 5.87 -7.93 5.26
C PRO A 133 4.34 -7.87 5.15
N MET A 134 3.82 -7.10 4.19
CA MET A 134 2.40 -7.07 3.86
C MET A 134 1.99 -8.40 3.21
N GLY A 135 0.84 -8.93 3.61
CA GLY A 135 0.26 -10.15 3.04
C GLY A 135 0.60 -11.41 3.83
N HIS A 136 0.92 -12.50 3.13
CA HIS A 136 0.92 -13.86 3.68
C HIS A 136 1.77 -14.06 4.93
N TYR A 137 2.88 -13.30 5.06
CA TYR A 137 3.84 -13.45 6.15
C TYR A 137 3.75 -12.36 7.23
N ALA A 138 2.66 -11.57 7.25
CA ALA A 138 2.48 -10.49 8.23
C ALA A 138 2.44 -11.01 9.68
N ASP A 139 2.00 -12.25 9.88
CA ASP A 139 1.95 -12.97 11.16
C ASP A 139 3.32 -13.11 11.83
N LYS A 140 4.41 -13.13 11.06
CA LYS A 140 5.79 -13.12 11.58
C LYS A 140 6.10 -11.86 12.41
N PHE A 141 5.28 -10.81 12.28
CA PHE A 141 5.40 -9.58 13.05
C PHE A 141 4.44 -9.51 14.25
N LYS A 142 3.56 -10.50 14.46
CA LYS A 142 2.56 -10.51 15.55
C LYS A 142 3.14 -10.19 16.93
N GLY A 143 4.28 -10.76 17.28
CA GLY A 143 4.94 -10.56 18.59
C GLY A 143 5.60 -9.19 18.78
N LYS A 144 5.61 -8.35 17.75
CA LYS A 144 6.24 -7.01 17.75
C LYS A 144 5.20 -5.88 17.68
N VAL A 145 3.92 -6.23 17.57
CA VAL A 145 2.84 -5.25 17.53
C VAL A 145 2.63 -4.67 18.92
N THR A 146 2.80 -3.36 19.06
CA THR A 146 2.52 -2.65 20.30
C THR A 146 1.02 -2.33 20.41
N SER A 147 0.53 -2.03 21.62
CA SER A 147 -0.86 -1.64 21.82
C SER A 147 -1.21 -0.38 20.99
N GLY A 148 -2.17 -0.48 20.08
CA GLY A 148 -2.57 0.65 19.24
C GLY A 148 -3.10 0.21 17.88
N ILE A 149 -3.34 1.21 17.02
CA ILE A 149 -3.65 1.03 15.60
C ILE A 149 -2.40 1.48 14.84
N HIS A 150 -1.85 0.63 13.99
CA HIS A 150 -0.59 0.88 13.30
C HIS A 150 -0.78 0.89 11.79
N LYS A 151 -0.46 2.03 11.17
CA LYS A 151 -0.49 2.20 9.73
C LYS A 151 0.89 1.96 9.13
N TYR A 152 0.93 1.14 8.09
CA TYR A 152 2.13 0.81 7.34
C TYR A 152 1.94 1.20 5.88
N TYR A 153 2.98 1.78 5.32
CA TYR A 153 2.97 2.26 3.94
C TYR A 153 4.10 1.61 3.17
N LEU A 154 3.88 1.36 1.88
CA LEU A 154 4.85 0.80 0.95
C LEU A 154 4.45 1.14 -0.47
N ASN A 155 5.31 0.85 -1.45
CA ASN A 155 4.98 0.96 -2.87
C ASN A 155 5.00 -0.41 -3.52
N THR A 156 4.19 -0.59 -4.56
CA THR A 156 4.18 -1.78 -5.42
C THR A 156 4.27 -1.37 -6.88
N ALA A 157 4.66 -2.30 -7.76
CA ALA A 157 4.68 -2.04 -9.19
C ALA A 157 3.26 -1.98 -9.80
N GLU A 158 3.16 -1.40 -10.99
CA GLU A 158 1.91 -1.33 -11.77
C GLU A 158 1.47 -2.69 -12.32
N ASN A 159 2.41 -3.53 -12.74
CA ASN A 159 2.16 -4.77 -13.44
C ASN A 159 2.78 -5.94 -12.67
N LYS A 160 2.26 -7.15 -12.89
CA LYS A 160 2.82 -8.35 -12.28
C LYS A 160 4.22 -8.60 -12.84
N ASP A 161 5.24 -8.91 -12.03
CA ASP A 161 5.21 -9.11 -10.58
C ASP A 161 5.20 -7.78 -9.79
N PHE A 162 4.36 -7.68 -8.75
CA PHE A 162 4.18 -6.45 -7.98
C PHE A 162 5.24 -6.05 -6.92
N PRO A 163 6.15 -6.92 -6.44
CA PRO A 163 7.02 -6.58 -5.31
C PRO A 163 8.02 -5.48 -5.66
N LEU A 164 8.39 -4.69 -4.67
CA LEU A 164 9.43 -3.65 -4.77
C LEU A 164 10.32 -3.66 -3.53
N TRP A 165 11.61 -3.35 -3.74
CA TRP A 165 12.59 -3.17 -2.67
C TRP A 165 13.02 -1.70 -2.62
N ARG A 166 12.80 -1.05 -1.48
CA ARG A 166 13.10 0.38 -1.29
C ARG A 166 14.55 0.60 -0.87
N TYR A 167 15.22 1.54 -1.53
CA TYR A 167 16.60 1.93 -1.24
C TYR A 167 16.69 3.45 -1.05
N LYS A 168 17.54 3.90 -0.13
CA LYS A 168 17.93 5.31 0.01
C LYS A 168 19.37 5.46 -0.47
N VAL A 169 19.58 6.32 -1.45
CA VAL A 169 20.90 6.57 -2.06
C VAL A 169 21.26 8.04 -1.85
N SER A 170 22.50 8.30 -1.42
CA SER A 170 23.04 9.65 -1.28
C SER A 170 24.23 9.81 -2.21
N VAL A 171 24.23 10.90 -2.99
CA VAL A 171 25.24 11.14 -4.04
C VAL A 171 25.97 12.43 -3.73
N THR A 172 27.30 12.37 -3.71
CA THR A 172 28.16 13.55 -3.68
C THR A 172 28.76 13.74 -5.07
N LEU A 173 28.38 14.82 -5.75
CA LEU A 173 28.87 15.12 -7.09
C LEU A 173 30.31 15.67 -7.06
N SER A 174 31.11 15.25 -8.02
CA SER A 174 32.47 15.77 -8.23
C SER A 174 32.64 16.26 -9.66
N GLY A 175 33.34 17.37 -9.87
CA GLY A 175 33.61 17.91 -11.20
C GLY A 175 34.29 19.28 -11.16
N LYS A 176 34.81 19.72 -12.30
CA LYS A 176 35.48 21.03 -12.44
C LYS A 176 34.55 22.17 -12.86
N LYS A 177 33.32 21.85 -13.29
CA LYS A 177 32.34 22.80 -13.81
C LYS A 177 30.96 22.47 -13.24
N LYS A 178 30.15 23.51 -13.05
CA LYS A 178 28.71 23.36 -12.81
C LYS A 178 28.04 22.99 -14.14
N VAL A 179 27.09 22.05 -14.08
CA VAL A 179 26.33 21.57 -15.23
C VAL A 179 24.85 21.50 -14.85
N ASN A 180 23.97 21.58 -15.86
CA ASN A 180 22.54 21.36 -15.70
C ASN A 180 22.17 20.04 -16.39
N GLY A 181 21.53 19.12 -15.67
CA GLY A 181 21.18 17.81 -16.19
C GLY A 181 20.73 16.86 -15.09
N TYR A 182 20.48 15.61 -15.48
CA TYR A 182 19.94 14.59 -14.59
C TYR A 182 21.04 13.70 -14.02
N VAL A 183 20.85 13.25 -12.77
CA VAL A 183 21.71 12.25 -12.14
C VAL A 183 20.93 10.94 -12.03
N ASN A 184 21.46 9.88 -12.66
CA ASN A 184 20.88 8.53 -12.64
C ASN A 184 21.84 7.56 -11.93
N ILE A 185 21.30 6.62 -11.15
CA ILE A 185 22.08 5.52 -10.56
C ILE A 185 21.42 4.18 -10.86
N ALA A 186 22.26 3.15 -11.04
CA ALA A 186 21.88 1.75 -10.98
C ALA A 186 22.71 1.06 -9.90
N LEU A 187 22.09 0.14 -9.15
CA LEU A 187 22.75 -0.66 -8.11
C LEU A 187 23.15 -2.02 -8.69
N TYR A 188 24.33 -2.51 -8.31
CA TYR A 188 24.87 -3.80 -8.71
C TYR A 188 25.24 -4.59 -7.45
N GLY A 189 24.77 -5.82 -7.34
CA GLY A 189 25.04 -6.72 -6.22
C GLY A 189 25.06 -8.18 -6.67
N SER A 190 25.27 -9.09 -5.71
CA SER A 190 25.30 -10.54 -5.99
C SER A 190 23.99 -11.09 -6.53
N GLY A 191 22.86 -10.46 -6.22
CA GLY A 191 21.52 -10.81 -6.73
C GLY A 191 21.18 -10.23 -8.11
N GLY A 192 22.12 -9.52 -8.76
CA GLY A 192 21.92 -8.88 -10.06
C GLY A 192 22.05 -7.35 -10.01
N ASN A 193 21.42 -6.67 -10.98
CA ASN A 193 21.47 -5.22 -11.10
C ASN A 193 20.08 -4.60 -11.31
N THR A 194 19.92 -3.36 -10.86
CA THR A 194 18.69 -2.59 -11.08
C THR A 194 18.70 -1.89 -12.44
N ARG A 195 17.54 -1.40 -12.87
CA ARG A 195 17.45 -0.33 -13.88
C ARG A 195 18.04 0.99 -13.33
N GLN A 196 18.22 1.97 -14.21
CA GLN A 196 18.62 3.31 -13.79
C GLN A 196 17.42 4.06 -13.18
N TYR A 197 17.67 4.73 -12.05
CA TYR A 197 16.72 5.60 -11.37
C TYR A 197 17.29 7.02 -11.29
N GLN A 198 16.46 8.01 -11.62
CA GLN A 198 16.80 9.42 -11.50
C GLN A 198 16.67 9.88 -10.05
N ILE A 199 17.65 10.61 -9.53
CA ILE A 199 17.74 10.99 -8.10
C ILE A 199 17.73 12.51 -7.90
N TYR A 200 18.06 13.27 -8.93
CA TYR A 200 18.07 14.72 -8.89
C TYR A 200 17.75 15.31 -10.27
N LYS A 201 17.04 16.44 -10.27
CA LYS A 201 16.75 17.28 -11.44
C LYS A 201 17.49 18.60 -11.33
#